data_AF-A0A941PDG5-F1
#
_entry.id   AF-A0A941PDG5-F1
#
_cell.length_a   1.000
_cell.length_b   1.000
_cell.length_c   1.000
_cell.angle_alpha   90.00
_cell.angle_beta   90.00
_cell.angle_gamma   90.00
#
_symmetry.space_group_name_H-M   'P 1'
#
loop_
_entity.id
_entity.type
_entity.pdbx_description
1 polymer ?
#
loop_
_entity_poly.entity_id
_entity_poly.type
_entity_poly.pdbx_seq_one_letter_code
_entity_poly.pdbx_strand_id
1 'polypeptide(L)' 'MHKQKELSFLDELILGTRILVNENVIDGFGHISVRDPRNPEHFWMIRENGVHYYEQ' A
#
# COMPACT_ATOMS: atom_id res chain seq x y z
N MET A 1 -26.57 10.22 10.58
CA MET A 1 -25.41 9.38 10.93
C MET A 1 -24.44 9.42 9.75
N HIS A 2 -23.38 10.23 9.82
CA HIS A 2 -22.34 10.22 8.79
C HIS A 2 -21.54 8.93 8.94
N LYS A 3 -21.66 8.02 7.98
CA LYS A 3 -20.81 6.83 7.93
C LYS A 3 -19.52 7.28 7.24
N GLN A 4 -18.45 7.46 8.01
CA GLN A 4 -17.11 7.62 7.44
C GLN A 4 -16.84 6.37 6.59
N LYS A 5 -16.42 6.55 5.33
CA LYS A 5 -16.02 5.42 4.50
C LYS A 5 -14.70 4.89 5.06
N GLU A 6 -14.70 3.67 5.58
CA GLU A 6 -13.45 3.01 5.94
C GLU A 6 -12.65 2.73 4.67
N LEU A 7 -11.36 3.06 4.72
CA LEU A 7 -10.43 2.79 3.64
C LEU A 7 -10.14 1.29 3.63
N SER A 8 -10.04 0.71 2.44
CA SER A 8 -9.48 -0.65 2.34
C SER A 8 -7.97 -0.60 2.65
N PHE A 9 -7.38 -1.74 3.03
CA PHE A 9 -5.93 -1.82 3.23
C PHE A 9 -5.14 -1.46 1.95
N LEU A 10 -5.74 -1.62 0.76
CA LEU A 10 -5.16 -1.16 -0.50
C LEU A 10 -5.23 0.37 -0.64
N ASP A 11 -6.34 0.99 -0.23
CA ASP A 11 -6.45 2.45 -0.20
C ASP A 11 -5.43 3.04 0.78
N GLU A 12 -5.23 2.40 1.93
CA GLU A 12 -4.22 2.80 2.92
C GLU A 12 -2.79 2.63 2.38
N LEU A 13 -2.50 1.54 1.66
CA LEU A 13 -1.21 1.34 1.00
C LEU A 13 -0.93 2.48 0.00
N ILE A 14 -1.90 2.80 -0.86
CA ILE A 14 -1.78 3.89 -1.84
C ILE A 14 -1.60 5.25 -1.14
N LEU A 15 -2.38 5.52 -0.10
CA LEU A 15 -2.27 6.75 0.67
C LEU A 15 -0.90 6.87 1.35
N GLY A 16 -0.44 5.79 2.00
CA GLY A 16 0.87 5.73 2.64
C GLY A 16 2.01 5.98 1.67
N THR A 17 2.00 5.34 0.50
CA THR A 17 3.02 5.58 -0.54
C THR A 17 3.04 7.04 -0.98
N ARG A 18 1.87 7.66 -1.22
CA ARG A 18 1.80 9.08 -1.62
C ARG A 18 2.34 10.02 -0.54
N ILE A 19 2.06 9.73 0.73
CA ILE A 19 2.61 10.49 1.85
C ILE A 19 4.14 10.37 1.87
N LEU A 20 4.68 9.15 1.82
CA LEU A 20 6.13 8.94 1.90
C LEU A 20 6.90 9.56 0.73
N VAL A 21 6.32 9.55 -0.47
CA VAL A 21 6.89 10.26 -1.63
C VAL A 21 6.84 11.78 -1.42
N ASN A 22 5.71 12.31 -0.95
CA ASN A 22 5.57 13.75 -0.68
C ASN A 22 6.56 14.26 0.39
N GLU A 23 6.77 13.45 1.43
CA GLU A 23 7.70 13.75 2.51
C GLU A 23 9.17 13.40 2.16
N ASN A 24 9.46 13.01 0.91
CA ASN A 24 10.78 12.63 0.43
C ASN A 24 11.45 11.50 1.25
N VAL A 25 10.64 10.60 1.84
CA VAL A 25 11.13 9.43 2.59
C VAL A 25 11.50 8.28 1.65
N ILE A 26 10.74 8.11 0.56
CA ILE A 26 11.01 7.13 -0.49
C ILE A 26 11.02 7.83 -1.86
N ASP A 27 11.84 7.31 -2.78
CA ASP A 27 11.95 7.80 -4.15
C ASP A 27 11.25 6.83 -5.13
N GLY A 28 11.54 6.94 -6.44
CA GLY A 28 10.97 6.07 -7.47
C GLY A 28 11.40 4.60 -7.40
N PHE A 29 12.41 4.26 -6.59
CA PHE A 29 12.88 2.89 -6.38
C PHE A 29 12.44 2.32 -5.02
N GLY A 30 12.11 3.19 -4.05
CA GLY A 30 11.56 2.80 -2.77
C GLY A 30 10.13 2.28 -2.86
N HIS A 31 9.79 1.27 -2.04
CA HIS A 31 8.46 0.70 -1.98
C HIS A 31 8.09 0.33 -0.54
N ILE A 32 6.79 0.33 -0.26
CA ILE A 32 6.21 -0.23 0.97
C ILE A 32 5.24 -1.35 0.59
N SER A 33 5.00 -2.26 1.52
CA SER A 33 4.04 -3.36 1.33
C SER A 33 3.11 -3.49 2.52
N VAL A 34 1.94 -4.10 2.28
CA VAL A 34 1.00 -4.51 3.33
C VAL A 34 0.76 -6.01 3.23
N ARG A 35 0.79 -6.71 4.35
CA ARG A 35 0.52 -8.16 4.43
C ARG A 35 -0.95 -8.44 4.13
N ASP A 36 -1.25 -9.48 3.37
CA ASP A 36 -2.65 -9.89 3.17
C ASP A 36 -3.21 -10.44 4.50
N PRO A 37 -4.31 -9.88 5.02
CA PRO A 37 -4.88 -10.33 6.29
C PRO A 37 -5.44 -11.76 6.23
N ARG A 38 -5.65 -12.32 5.04
CA ARG A 38 -6.18 -13.68 4.83
C ARG A 38 -5.08 -14.69 4.57
N ASN A 39 -3.89 -14.26 4.14
CA ASN A 39 -2.74 -15.12 3.94
C ASN A 39 -1.45 -14.39 4.34
N PRO A 40 -0.88 -14.69 5.52
CA PRO A 40 0.26 -13.94 6.02
C PRO A 40 1.53 -14.11 5.18
N GLU A 41 1.65 -15.15 4.36
CA GLU A 41 2.81 -15.35 3.47
C GLU A 41 2.77 -14.44 2.23
N HIS A 42 1.69 -13.67 2.06
CA HIS A 42 1.49 -12.83 0.90
C HIS A 42 1.43 -11.34 1.23
N PHE A 43 1.86 -10.52 0.28
CA PHE A 43 1.99 -9.08 0.42
C PHE A 43 1.52 -8.34 -0.83
N TRP A 44 0.90 -7.19 -0.59
CA TRP A 44 0.53 -6.21 -1.62
C TRP A 44 1.59 -5.12 -1.67
N MET A 45 2.01 -4.74 -2.87
CA MET A 45 3.03 -3.70 -3.08
C MET A 45 2.71 -2.88 -4.33
N ILE A 46 2.99 -1.58 -4.30
CA ILE A 46 2.90 -0.71 -5.48
C ILE A 46 4.19 -0.80 -6.29
N ARG A 47 4.03 -0.99 -7.59
CA ARG A 47 5.07 -1.00 -8.61
C ARG A 47 4.80 0.07 -9.67
N GLU A 48 5.80 0.27 -10.52
CA GLU A 48 5.78 1.14 -11.69
C GLU A 48 4.51 1.02 -12.57
N ASN A 49 3.89 -0.16 -12.63
CA ASN A 49 2.70 -0.43 -13.42
C ASN A 49 1.43 -0.78 -12.61
N GLY A 50 1.40 -0.53 -11.29
CA GLY A 50 0.20 -0.71 -10.47
C GLY A 50 0.43 -1.45 -9.16
N VAL A 51 -0.64 -1.97 -8.54
CA VAL A 51 -0.56 -2.79 -7.32
C VAL A 51 -0.39 -4.26 -7.70
N HIS A 52 0.55 -4.95 -7.07
CA HIS A 52 0.85 -6.36 -7.31
C HIS A 52 0.79 -7.18 -6.04
N TYR A 53 0.50 -8.47 -6.20
CA TYR A 53 0.41 -9.47 -5.14
C TYR A 53 1.58 -10.44 -5.23
N TYR A 54 2.36 -10.55 -4.16
CA TYR A 54 3.57 -11.36 -4.10
C TYR A 54 3.51 -12.35 -2.94
N GLU A 55 4.21 -13.45 -3.11
CA GLU A 55 4.64 -14.35 -2.02
C GLU A 55 6.08 -13.93 -1.64
N GLN A 56 6.38 -13.81 -0.35
CA GLN A 56 7.73 -13.51 0.16
C GLN A 56 8.32 -14.67 0.93
#